data_AF-A0A916EFV6-F1
#
_entry.id   AF-A0A916EFV6-F1
#
_cell.length_a   1.000
_cell.length_b   1.000
_cell.length_c   1.000
_cell.angle_alpha   90.00
_cell.angle_beta   90.00
_cell.angle_gamma   90.00
#
_symmetry.space_group_name_H-M   'P 1'
#
loop_
_entity.id
_entity.type
_entity.pdbx_description
1 polymer ?
#
loop_
_entity_poly.entity_id
_entity_poly.type
_entity_poly.pdbx_seq_one_letter_code
_entity_poly.pdbx_strand_id
1 'polypeptide(L)'
;MLQELQNGDGMQNTNDLVSLIRLLKDKEQYREETNKDVFTKGEIYLFTETYGITDFKLVFACDDSVFWLEDHGIIYFWSRIDDSMIRGGRNLKEALTNYLFNQKNLCYVDEITRELIPIDAYD
;
A
#
# COMPACT_ATOMS: atom_id res chain seq x y z
N MET A 1 16.90 -14.67 -39.78
CA MET A 1 17.00 -13.51 -38.87
C MET A 1 15.69 -13.41 -38.12
N LEU A 2 15.67 -13.84 -36.86
CA LEU A 2 14.51 -13.76 -35.98
C LEU A 2 14.50 -12.37 -35.35
N GLN A 3 13.43 -11.61 -35.55
CA GLN A 3 13.10 -10.46 -34.73
C GLN A 3 12.66 -10.99 -33.36
N GLU A 4 13.52 -10.88 -32.36
CA GLU A 4 13.14 -11.02 -30.97
C GLU A 4 12.21 -9.85 -30.60
N LEU A 5 10.93 -10.15 -30.46
CA LEU A 5 9.92 -9.24 -29.94
C LEU A 5 10.12 -9.07 -28.42
N GLN A 6 10.76 -7.98 -28.05
CA GLN A 6 10.88 -7.46 -26.68
C GLN A 6 9.54 -6.99 -26.04
N ASN A 7 8.39 -7.53 -26.47
CA ASN A 7 7.06 -7.03 -26.10
C ASN A 7 6.31 -7.90 -25.06
N GLY A 8 6.94 -8.93 -24.49
CA GLY A 8 6.26 -9.86 -23.57
C GLY A 8 6.14 -9.37 -22.12
N ASP A 9 7.17 -8.71 -21.60
CA ASP A 9 7.30 -8.45 -20.16
C ASP A 9 6.39 -7.29 -19.67
N GLY A 10 6.31 -6.20 -20.42
CA GLY A 10 5.47 -5.04 -20.04
C GLY A 10 3.96 -5.30 -20.11
N MET A 11 3.51 -6.12 -21.07
CA MET A 11 2.08 -6.43 -21.23
C MET A 11 1.60 -7.45 -20.20
N GLN A 12 2.44 -8.41 -19.82
CA GLN A 12 2.14 -9.35 -18.72
C GLN A 12 2.10 -8.61 -17.38
N ASN A 13 3.07 -7.74 -17.12
CA ASN A 13 3.15 -7.01 -15.85
C ASN A 13 1.94 -6.07 -15.62
N THR A 14 1.47 -5.40 -16.67
CA THR A 14 0.26 -4.56 -16.61
C THR A 14 -1.01 -5.37 -16.42
N ASN A 15 -1.16 -6.50 -17.14
CA ASN A 15 -2.30 -7.41 -16.98
C ASN A 15 -2.35 -8.01 -15.56
N ASP A 16 -1.19 -8.35 -14.98
CA ASP A 16 -1.10 -8.84 -13.61
C ASP A 16 -1.58 -7.77 -12.62
N LEU A 17 -1.10 -6.53 -12.77
CA LEU A 17 -1.46 -5.44 -11.86
C LEU A 17 -2.97 -5.13 -11.91
N VAL A 18 -3.56 -5.09 -13.11
CA VAL A 18 -5.00 -4.89 -13.28
C VAL A 18 -5.79 -6.02 -12.62
N SER A 19 -5.32 -7.26 -12.72
CA SER A 19 -5.95 -8.42 -12.09
C SER A 19 -5.87 -8.34 -10.56
N LEU A 20 -4.73 -7.94 -10.00
CA LEU A 20 -4.55 -7.74 -8.56
C LEU A 20 -5.45 -6.62 -8.01
N ILE A 21 -5.57 -5.50 -8.73
CA ILE A 21 -6.46 -4.39 -8.32
C ILE A 21 -7.92 -4.84 -8.34
N ARG A 22 -8.34 -5.62 -9.36
CA ARG A 22 -9.70 -6.19 -9.38
C ARG A 22 -9.94 -7.08 -8.18
N LEU A 23 -9.02 -8.00 -7.88
CA LEU A 23 -9.12 -8.88 -6.72
C LEU A 23 -9.19 -8.10 -5.39
N LEU A 24 -8.45 -6.99 -5.27
CA LEU A 24 -8.54 -6.10 -4.10
C LEU A 24 -9.96 -5.54 -3.94
N LYS A 25 -10.52 -5.00 -5.03
CA LYS A 25 -11.87 -4.41 -5.05
C LYS A 25 -13.00 -5.44 -4.89
N ASP A 26 -12.74 -6.69 -5.24
CA ASP A 26 -13.71 -7.79 -5.08
C ASP A 26 -13.70 -8.34 -3.64
N LYS A 27 -12.56 -8.27 -2.94
CA LYS A 27 -12.41 -8.78 -1.56
C LYS A 27 -13.10 -7.87 -0.53
N GLU A 28 -12.90 -6.56 -0.67
CA GLU A 28 -13.42 -5.53 0.22
C GLU A 28 -13.82 -4.31 -0.62
N GLN A 29 -14.60 -3.37 -0.07
CA GLN A 29 -15.10 -2.18 -0.78
C GLN A 29 -14.01 -1.11 -1.06
N TYR A 30 -12.82 -1.54 -1.49
CA TYR A 30 -11.77 -0.64 -1.93
C TYR A 30 -12.19 0.12 -3.18
N ARG A 31 -11.95 1.42 -3.16
CA ARG A 31 -12.05 2.32 -4.31
C ARG A 31 -10.73 3.01 -4.54
N GLU A 32 -10.49 3.44 -5.78
CA GLU A 32 -9.44 4.42 -6.04
C GLU A 32 -9.82 5.72 -5.34
N GLU A 33 -8.87 6.28 -4.61
CA GLU A 33 -9.05 7.54 -3.91
C GLU A 33 -7.79 8.37 -4.12
N THR A 34 -7.96 9.63 -4.47
CA THR A 34 -6.84 10.56 -4.68
C THR A 34 -7.04 11.85 -3.89
N ASN A 35 -8.23 12.05 -3.33
CA ASN A 35 -8.53 13.21 -2.54
C ASN A 35 -7.93 13.08 -1.14
N LYS A 36 -6.86 13.84 -0.88
CA LYS A 36 -6.21 13.87 0.43
C LYS A 36 -7.02 14.62 1.50
N ASP A 37 -8.08 15.33 1.13
CA ASP A 37 -8.95 16.05 2.09
C ASP A 37 -9.73 15.09 3.00
N VAL A 38 -9.70 13.79 2.70
CA VAL A 38 -10.22 12.75 3.60
C VAL A 38 -9.44 12.67 4.91
N PHE A 39 -8.19 13.14 4.95
CA PHE A 39 -7.34 13.11 6.13
C PHE A 39 -7.48 14.38 6.98
N THR A 40 -7.50 14.19 8.29
CA THR A 40 -7.40 15.29 9.23
C THR A 40 -5.98 15.85 9.25
N LYS A 41 -5.83 17.10 9.72
CA LYS A 41 -4.50 17.69 9.93
C LYS A 41 -3.64 16.89 10.91
N GLY A 42 -4.26 16.22 11.89
CA GLY A 42 -3.57 15.38 12.86
C GLY A 42 -2.96 14.14 12.21
N GLU A 43 -3.71 13.49 11.31
CA GLU A 43 -3.20 12.34 10.55
C GLU A 43 -2.07 12.74 9.60
N ILE A 44 -2.21 13.86 8.87
CA ILE A 44 -1.13 14.36 8.01
C ILE A 44 0.14 14.66 8.82
N TYR A 45 -0.01 15.26 10.00
CA TYR A 45 1.11 15.49 10.92
C TYR A 45 1.72 14.18 11.41
N LEU A 46 0.90 13.19 11.79
CA LEU A 46 1.36 11.87 12.20
C LEU A 46 2.16 11.16 11.10
N PHE A 47 1.65 11.17 9.85
CA PHE A 47 2.33 10.58 8.71
C PHE A 47 3.72 11.19 8.51
N THR A 48 3.81 12.51 8.59
CA THR A 48 5.04 13.26 8.38
C THR A 48 6.03 13.06 9.53
N GLU A 49 5.60 13.33 10.76
CA GLU A 49 6.50 13.43 11.92
C GLU A 49 6.81 12.08 12.56
N THR A 50 5.83 11.18 12.60
CA THR A 50 6.02 9.85 13.20
C THR A 50 6.59 8.89 12.17
N TYR A 51 5.94 8.78 11.01
CA TYR A 51 6.30 7.76 10.01
C TYR A 51 7.25 8.23 8.91
N GLY A 52 7.56 9.53 8.83
CA GLY A 52 8.46 10.07 7.80
C GLY A 52 7.87 10.06 6.39
N ILE A 53 6.55 9.95 6.27
CA ILE A 53 5.79 9.92 5.02
C ILE A 53 5.41 11.35 4.66
N THR A 54 6.13 11.96 3.72
CA THR A 54 6.14 13.43 3.55
C THR A 54 5.54 13.92 2.22
N ASP A 55 5.61 13.12 1.15
CA ASP A 55 5.05 13.48 -0.17
C ASP A 55 4.19 12.33 -0.73
N PHE A 56 3.34 11.78 0.14
CA PHE A 56 2.56 10.61 -0.23
C PHE A 56 1.47 10.92 -1.25
N LYS A 57 1.08 9.94 -2.06
CA LYS A 57 -0.16 9.94 -2.83
C LYS A 57 -1.15 8.98 -2.19
N LEU A 58 -2.42 9.37 -2.10
CA LEU A 58 -3.47 8.42 -1.78
C LEU A 58 -3.76 7.61 -3.05
N VAL A 59 -3.85 6.28 -2.91
CA VAL A 59 -4.03 5.33 -4.01
C VAL A 59 -5.39 4.64 -3.90
N PHE A 60 -5.69 4.08 -2.73
CA PHE A 60 -6.94 3.39 -2.45
C PHE A 60 -7.48 3.76 -1.09
N ALA A 61 -8.81 3.67 -0.93
CA ALA A 61 -9.49 3.73 0.35
C ALA A 61 -10.52 2.59 0.43
N CYS A 62 -10.59 1.91 1.57
CA CYS A 62 -11.71 1.05 1.93
C CYS A 62 -12.55 1.80 2.96
N ASP A 63 -13.77 2.16 2.55
CA ASP A 63 -14.64 3.07 3.30
C ASP A 63 -13.87 4.33 3.75
N ASP A 64 -13.99 4.67 5.03
CA ASP A 64 -13.25 5.75 5.68
C ASP A 64 -12.25 5.23 6.71
N SER A 65 -11.86 3.95 6.61
CA SER A 65 -11.12 3.22 7.66
C SER A 65 -9.70 2.83 7.26
N VAL A 66 -9.48 2.39 6.02
CA VAL A 66 -8.16 1.91 5.55
C VAL A 66 -7.75 2.63 4.28
N PHE A 67 -6.52 3.17 4.27
CA PHE A 67 -6.02 4.00 3.18
C PHE A 67 -4.65 3.53 2.71
N TRP A 68 -4.47 3.44 1.41
CA TRP A 68 -3.20 3.04 0.78
C TRP A 68 -2.45 4.29 0.34
N LEU A 69 -1.29 4.53 0.94
CA LEU A 69 -0.44 5.69 0.70
C LEU A 69 0.79 5.25 -0.09
N GLU A 70 1.14 5.96 -1.16
CA GLU A 70 2.39 5.78 -1.91
C GLU A 70 3.34 6.91 -1.61
N ASP A 71 4.49 6.64 -1.02
CA ASP A 71 5.56 7.62 -0.78
C ASP A 71 6.86 7.12 -1.40
N HIS A 72 7.36 7.83 -2.41
CA HIS A 72 8.58 7.48 -3.16
C HIS A 72 8.58 6.04 -3.70
N GLY A 73 7.42 5.55 -4.15
CA GLY A 73 7.19 4.19 -4.63
C GLY A 73 6.88 3.16 -3.55
N ILE A 74 7.17 3.44 -2.28
CA ILE A 74 6.83 2.55 -1.17
C ILE A 74 5.34 2.70 -0.85
N ILE A 75 4.64 1.58 -0.68
CA ILE A 75 3.23 1.58 -0.31
C ILE A 75 3.10 1.32 1.18
N TYR A 76 2.28 2.13 1.82
CA TYR A 76 1.87 2.01 3.21
C TYR A 76 0.34 1.86 3.32
N PHE A 77 -0.13 1.21 4.38
CA PHE A 77 -1.53 1.11 4.72
C PHE A 77 -1.75 1.82 6.05
N TRP A 78 -2.53 2.89 6.03
CA TRP A 78 -3.00 3.56 7.23
C TRP A 78 -4.35 2.96 7.64
N SER A 79 -4.47 2.52 8.88
CA SER A 79 -5.71 2.02 9.46
C SER A 79 -6.15 2.94 10.60
N ARG A 80 -7.31 3.57 10.44
CA ARG A 80 -7.96 4.34 11.52
C ARG A 80 -8.62 3.47 12.59
N ILE A 81 -8.72 2.16 12.34
CA ILE A 81 -9.37 1.24 13.27
C ILE A 81 -8.51 1.08 14.53
N ASP A 82 -7.20 1.04 14.34
CA ASP A 82 -6.19 0.80 15.37
C ASP A 82 -5.05 1.83 15.35
N ASP A 83 -5.23 2.92 14.61
CA ASP A 83 -4.24 3.99 14.41
C ASP A 83 -2.86 3.48 13.99
N SER A 84 -2.83 2.42 13.17
CA SER A 84 -1.59 1.75 12.78
C SER A 84 -1.16 2.05 11.34
N MET A 85 0.15 2.08 11.13
CA MET A 85 0.78 2.18 9.81
C MET A 85 1.48 0.87 9.47
N ILE A 86 1.12 0.27 8.33
CA ILE A 86 1.75 -0.95 7.82
C ILE A 86 2.53 -0.63 6.55
N ARG A 87 3.75 -1.13 6.43
CA ARG A 87 4.50 -1.12 5.17
C ARG A 87 4.07 -2.30 4.30
N GLY A 88 3.46 -2.00 3.17
CA GLY A 88 2.92 -2.98 2.22
C GLY A 88 3.96 -3.56 1.25
N GLY A 89 4.83 -2.72 0.69
CA GLY A 89 5.83 -3.14 -0.30
C GLY A 89 6.58 -1.96 -0.92
N ARG A 90 7.58 -2.23 -1.75
CA ARG A 90 8.42 -1.21 -2.43
C ARG A 90 7.81 -0.69 -3.74
N ASN A 91 6.66 -1.23 -4.13
CA ASN A 91 5.83 -0.77 -5.24
C ASN A 91 4.42 -1.35 -5.08
N LEU A 92 3.49 -0.86 -5.89
CA LEU A 92 2.09 -1.25 -5.81
C LEU A 92 1.84 -2.74 -6.07
N LYS A 93 2.56 -3.35 -7.03
CA LYS A 93 2.40 -4.78 -7.33
C LYS A 93 2.83 -5.64 -6.14
N GLU A 94 3.98 -5.33 -5.52
CA GLU A 94 4.49 -6.02 -4.33
C GLU A 94 3.51 -5.87 -3.16
N ALA A 95 3.00 -4.64 -2.92
CA ALA A 95 2.05 -4.36 -1.85
C ALA A 95 0.72 -5.10 -2.02
N LEU A 96 0.15 -5.11 -3.23
CA LEU A 96 -1.05 -5.90 -3.56
C LEU A 96 -0.80 -7.40 -3.35
N THR A 97 0.34 -7.91 -3.82
CA THR A 97 0.69 -9.32 -3.67
C THR A 97 0.83 -9.71 -2.19
N ASN A 98 1.46 -8.86 -1.40
CA ASN A 98 1.62 -9.08 0.04
C ASN A 98 0.28 -9.05 0.77
N TYR A 99 -0.55 -8.04 0.51
CA TYR A 99 -1.86 -7.91 1.16
C TYR A 99 -2.82 -9.07 0.81
N LEU A 100 -2.86 -9.46 -0.47
CA LEU A 100 -3.79 -10.48 -0.96
C LEU A 100 -3.34 -11.90 -0.63
N PHE A 101 -2.02 -12.17 -0.64
CA PHE A 101 -1.51 -13.55 -0.60
C PHE A 101 -0.37 -13.80 0.40
N ASN A 102 0.45 -12.79 0.73
CA ASN A 102 1.66 -12.97 1.53
C ASN A 102 1.71 -12.03 2.73
N GLN A 103 0.70 -12.10 3.60
CA GLN A 103 0.56 -11.15 4.72
C GLN A 103 1.76 -11.16 5.68
N LYS A 104 2.49 -12.28 5.79
CA LYS A 104 3.77 -12.39 6.52
C LYS A 104 4.87 -11.42 6.06
N ASN A 105 4.77 -10.86 4.86
CA ASN A 105 5.72 -9.88 4.35
C ASN A 105 5.35 -8.44 4.74
N LEU A 106 4.18 -8.25 5.35
CA LEU A 106 3.75 -6.97 5.87
C LEU A 106 4.42 -6.72 7.22
N CYS A 107 4.74 -5.46 7.47
CA CYS A 107 5.31 -5.03 8.72
C CYS A 107 4.57 -3.81 9.25
N TYR A 108 4.22 -3.79 10.53
CA TYR A 108 3.92 -2.54 11.22
C TYR A 108 5.14 -1.63 11.22
N VAL A 109 4.91 -0.33 11.10
CA VAL A 109 5.92 0.69 11.34
C VAL A 109 5.76 1.12 12.79
N ASP A 110 6.74 0.80 13.64
CA ASP A 110 6.71 1.22 15.04
C ASP A 110 6.77 2.74 15.15
N GLU A 111 5.88 3.35 15.92
CA GLU A 111 5.77 4.81 16.03
C GLU A 111 6.96 5.45 16.74
N ILE A 112 7.64 4.72 17.62
CA ILE A 112 8.70 5.24 18.47
C ILE A 112 10.06 5.01 17.79
N THR A 113 10.31 3.78 17.35
CA THR A 113 11.60 3.37 16.81
C THR A 113 11.66 3.49 15.29
N ARG A 114 10.50 3.58 14.60
CA ARG A 114 10.36 3.50 13.13
C ARG A 114 10.85 2.18 12.54
N GLU A 115 11.04 1.16 13.38
CA GLU A 115 11.41 -0.17 12.92
C GLU A 115 10.22 -0.88 12.29
N LEU A 116 10.54 -1.83 11.41
CA LEU A 116 9.53 -2.66 10.75
C LEU A 116 9.35 -3.95 11.55
N ILE A 117 8.18 -4.08 12.18
CA ILE A 117 7.82 -5.23 12.99
C ILE A 117 6.90 -6.14 12.15
N PRO A 118 7.27 -7.40 11.86
CA PRO A 118 6.40 -8.34 11.17
C PRO A 118 5.02 -8.42 11.84
N ILE A 119 3.95 -8.46 11.05
CA ILE A 119 2.60 -8.46 11.63
C ILE A 119 2.27 -9.71 12.46
N ASP A 120 3.00 -10.80 12.23
CA ASP A 120 2.88 -12.10 12.92
C ASP A 120 3.80 -12.19 14.16
N ALA A 121 4.50 -11.12 14.52
CA ALA A 121 5.44 -11.12 15.64
C ALA A 121 4.78 -11.26 17.02
N TYR A 122 3.45 -11.10 17.11
CA TYR A 122 2.69 -11.13 18.37
C TYR A 122 1.66 -12.27 18.45
N ASP A 123 1.71 -13.25 17.54
CA ASP A 123 0.89 -14.47 17.57
C ASP A 123 1.37 -15.51 18.59
#